data_AF-A0A959Q6V9-F1
#
_entry.id   AF-A0A959Q6V9-F1
#
_cell.length_a   1.000
_cell.length_b   1.000
_cell.length_c   1.000
_cell.angle_alpha   90.00
_cell.angle_beta   90.00
_cell.angle_gamma   90.00
#
_symmetry.space_group_name_H-M   'P 1'
#
loop_
_entity.id
_entity.type
_entity.pdbx_description
1 polymer ?
#
loop_
_entity_poly.entity_id
_entity_poly.type
_entity_poly.pdbx_seq_one_letter_code
_entity_poly.pdbx_strand_id
1 'polypeptide(L)'
;AFGLDRIHSEYGMTELLSQAYSSGDGWFRPAPTMRVAIRDMTDPLQLLPVQERLGAINVVDLANLDTCSFVATEDLGRLRSDDAFEVLGRMDNSDLRGCNLLLEER
;
A
#
# COMPACT_ATOMS: atom_id res chain seq x y z
N ALA A 1 15.95 12.15 -19.57
CA ALA A 1 15.32 11.31 -18.53
C ALA A 1 16.40 10.47 -17.86
N PHE A 2 16.19 10.01 -16.61
CA PHE A 2 17.22 9.47 -15.70
C PHE A 2 18.10 8.29 -16.17
N GLY A 3 17.85 7.69 -17.34
CA GLY A 3 18.73 6.67 -17.94
C GLY A 3 18.80 5.34 -17.18
N LEU A 4 17.81 5.08 -16.31
CA LEU A 4 17.71 3.87 -15.50
C LEU A 4 16.69 2.90 -16.12
N ASP A 5 16.97 1.60 -16.00
CA ASP A 5 16.05 0.54 -16.47
C ASP A 5 14.78 0.45 -15.62
N ARG A 6 14.89 0.69 -14.30
CA ARG A 6 13.80 0.58 -13.33
C ARG A 6 13.91 1.65 -12.25
N ILE A 7 12.75 2.06 -11.74
CA ILE A 7 12.63 2.88 -10.54
C ILE A 7 12.06 1.99 -9.44
N HIS A 8 12.71 1.97 -8.28
CA HIS A 8 12.23 1.26 -7.11
C HIS A 8 11.36 2.19 -6.27
N SER A 9 10.36 1.63 -5.62
CA SER A 9 9.40 2.39 -4.79
C SER A 9 9.30 1.79 -3.41
N GLU A 10 9.02 2.64 -2.42
CA GLU A 10 8.69 2.26 -1.06
C GLU A 10 7.21 2.57 -0.80
N TYR A 11 6.55 1.70 -0.04
CA TYR A 11 5.26 1.97 0.56
C TYR A 11 5.42 1.97 2.08
N GLY A 12 4.93 3.04 2.70
CA GLY A 12 5.01 3.28 4.14
C GLY A 12 4.17 4.52 4.53
N MET A 13 4.01 4.73 5.82
CA MET A 13 3.33 5.87 6.42
C MET A 13 3.81 6.07 7.86
N THR A 14 3.47 7.21 8.48
CA THR A 14 3.94 7.57 9.82
C THR A 14 3.49 6.60 10.91
N GLU A 15 2.36 5.94 10.68
CA GLU A 15 1.74 4.97 11.55
C GLU A 15 2.42 3.60 11.49
N LEU A 16 3.33 3.36 10.54
CA LEU A 16 4.01 2.08 10.34
C LEU A 16 5.49 2.17 10.70
N LEU A 17 5.99 1.16 11.41
CA LEU A 17 7.41 1.00 11.72
C LEU A 17 8.12 0.08 10.72
N SER A 18 7.38 -0.77 10.01
CA SER A 18 7.85 -1.55 8.87
C SER A 18 7.53 -0.87 7.54
N GLN A 19 8.21 -1.29 6.46
CA GLN A 19 8.03 -0.78 5.10
C GLN A 19 7.85 -1.94 4.11
N ALA A 20 7.30 -1.63 2.93
CA ALA A 20 7.24 -2.54 1.80
C ALA A 20 7.95 -1.93 0.59
N TYR A 21 8.62 -2.77 -0.20
CA TYR A 21 9.45 -2.29 -1.31
C TYR A 21 9.08 -2.96 -2.63
N SER A 22 9.09 -2.18 -3.70
CA SER A 22 8.94 -2.62 -5.08
C SER A 22 10.26 -2.43 -5.83
N SER A 23 10.76 -3.48 -6.49
CA SER A 23 11.92 -3.40 -7.39
C SER A 23 11.54 -2.97 -8.82
N GLY A 24 10.35 -2.40 -8.99
CA GLY A 24 9.76 -2.03 -10.27
C GLY A 24 8.37 -2.64 -10.48
N ASP A 25 7.66 -2.13 -11.47
CA ASP A 25 6.34 -2.61 -11.91
C ASP A 25 5.20 -2.48 -10.87
N GLY A 26 5.42 -1.73 -9.77
CA GLY A 26 4.35 -1.38 -8.82
C GLY A 26 3.94 -2.47 -7.83
N TRP A 27 4.59 -3.64 -7.85
CA TRP A 27 4.35 -4.72 -6.89
C TRP A 27 5.28 -4.61 -5.69
N PHE A 28 4.71 -4.37 -4.52
CA PHE A 28 5.40 -4.20 -3.25
C PHE A 28 5.46 -5.53 -2.50
N ARG A 29 6.64 -5.82 -1.94
CA ARG A 29 6.83 -6.92 -1.00
C ARG A 29 6.93 -6.36 0.41
N PRO A 30 6.05 -6.77 1.34
CA PRO A 30 6.12 -6.33 2.73
C PRO A 30 7.35 -6.90 3.44
N ALA A 31 7.87 -6.16 4.41
CA ALA A 31 8.87 -6.69 5.35
C ALA A 31 8.34 -7.91 6.11
N PRO A 32 9.20 -8.79 6.66
CA PRO A 32 8.77 -10.00 7.38
C PRO A 32 7.82 -9.76 8.57
N THR A 33 7.86 -8.56 9.15
CA THR A 33 7.01 -8.09 10.25
C THR A 33 5.67 -7.51 9.78
N MET A 34 5.49 -7.30 8.47
CA MET A 34 4.30 -6.69 7.88
C MET A 34 3.48 -7.70 7.09
N ARG A 35 2.16 -7.66 7.25
CA ARG A 35 1.20 -8.37 6.41
C ARG A 35 0.17 -7.40 5.86
N VAL A 36 -0.21 -7.62 4.60
CA VAL A 36 -1.27 -6.85 3.93
C VAL A 36 -2.47 -7.76 3.74
N ALA A 37 -3.65 -7.21 4.00
CA ALA A 37 -4.93 -7.81 3.66
C ALA A 37 -5.76 -6.78 2.89
N ILE A 38 -6.62 -7.26 2.00
CA ILE A 38 -7.54 -6.39 1.26
C ILE A 38 -8.91 -6.50 1.91
N ARG A 39 -9.49 -5.39 2.36
CA ARG A 39 -10.87 -5.33 2.84
C ARG A 39 -11.82 -4.83 1.77
N ASP A 40 -13.09 -5.19 1.91
CA ASP A 40 -14.14 -4.60 1.11
C ASP A 40 -14.23 -3.08 1.36
N MET A 41 -14.63 -2.33 0.33
CA MET A 41 -14.70 -0.88 0.40
C MET A 41 -15.91 -0.40 1.19
N THR A 42 -16.99 -1.17 1.21
CA THR A 42 -18.26 -0.81 1.86
C THR A 42 -18.51 -1.57 3.14
N ASP A 43 -17.93 -2.77 3.30
CA ASP A 43 -17.97 -3.55 4.55
C ASP A 43 -16.57 -3.61 5.22
N PRO A 44 -16.33 -2.87 6.31
CA PRO A 44 -15.02 -2.82 6.96
C PRO A 44 -14.62 -4.14 7.64
N LEU A 45 -15.56 -5.06 7.88
CA LEU A 45 -15.30 -6.35 8.54
C LEU A 45 -15.06 -7.48 7.52
N GLN A 46 -15.32 -7.24 6.24
CA GLN A 46 -15.15 -8.23 5.19
C GLN A 46 -13.74 -8.14 4.60
N LEU A 47 -12.94 -9.18 4.80
CA LEU A 47 -11.71 -9.38 4.03
C LEU A 47 -12.03 -10.04 2.69
N LEU A 48 -11.41 -9.53 1.63
CA LEU A 48 -11.51 -10.08 0.29
C LEU A 48 -10.50 -11.23 0.12
N PRO A 49 -10.88 -12.31 -0.57
CA PRO A 49 -9.95 -13.40 -0.86
C PRO A 49 -8.82 -12.93 -1.77
N VAL A 50 -7.65 -13.56 -1.61
CA VAL A 50 -6.44 -13.29 -2.40
C VAL A 50 -6.64 -13.76 -3.84
N GLN A 51 -7.18 -12.87 -4.67
CA GLN A 51 -7.49 -13.11 -6.09
C GLN A 51 -7.34 -11.82 -6.92
N GLU A 52 -6.39 -10.96 -6.56
CA GLU A 52 -6.19 -9.66 -7.24
C GLU A 52 -7.42 -8.74 -7.25
N ARG A 53 -8.37 -8.99 -6.35
CA ARG A 53 -9.55 -8.15 -6.19
C ARG A 53 -9.16 -6.79 -5.63
N LEU A 54 -9.73 -5.74 -6.22
CA LEU A 54 -9.61 -4.38 -5.74
C LEU A 54 -10.36 -4.22 -4.40
N GLY A 55 -9.72 -3.58 -3.44
CA GLY A 55 -10.32 -3.13 -2.19
C GLY A 55 -9.40 -2.18 -1.45
N ALA A 56 -9.70 -1.91 -0.18
CA ALA A 56 -8.87 -1.06 0.66
C ALA A 56 -7.80 -1.88 1.39
N ILE A 57 -6.61 -1.30 1.54
CA ILE A 57 -5.47 -1.96 2.19
C ILE A 57 -5.62 -1.88 3.71
N ASN A 58 -5.60 -3.04 4.36
CA ASN A 58 -5.33 -3.16 5.78
C ASN A 58 -3.91 -3.68 5.97
N VAL A 59 -3.20 -3.10 6.94
CA VAL A 59 -1.84 -3.48 7.31
C VAL A 59 -1.82 -4.06 8.72
N VAL A 60 -1.18 -5.21 8.87
CA VAL A 60 -0.77 -5.76 10.16
C VAL A 60 0.74 -5.60 10.27
N ASP A 61 1.20 -4.72 11.14
CA ASP A 61 2.61 -4.45 11.38
C ASP A 61 3.00 -4.88 12.79
N LEU A 62 3.72 -5.99 12.91
CA LEU A 62 4.19 -6.50 14.19
C LEU A 62 5.41 -5.75 14.72
N ALA A 63 6.05 -4.90 13.91
CA ALA A 63 7.10 -4.00 14.38
C ALA A 63 6.53 -2.79 15.13
N ASN A 64 5.22 -2.50 15.00
CA ASN A 64 4.48 -1.49 15.77
C ASN A 64 4.32 -1.90 17.26
N LEU A 65 5.44 -2.17 17.92
CA LEU A 65 5.51 -2.47 19.35
C LEU A 65 5.07 -1.25 20.14
N ASP A 66 4.28 -1.49 21.19
CA ASP A 66 3.71 -0.47 22.08
C ASP A 66 2.77 0.55 21.37
N THR A 67 2.41 0.30 20.11
CA THR A 67 1.46 1.12 19.33
C THR A 67 0.42 0.23 18.63
N CYS A 68 -0.35 0.78 17.67
CA CYS A 68 -1.37 0.03 16.96
C CYS A 68 -0.76 -0.82 15.85
N SER A 69 -0.77 -2.14 16.01
CA SER A 69 -0.30 -3.08 14.97
C SER A 69 -1.28 -3.31 13.82
N PHE A 70 -2.53 -2.87 13.94
CA PHE A 70 -3.59 -3.12 12.95
C PHE A 70 -4.10 -1.80 12.40
N VAL A 71 -3.64 -1.44 11.20
CA VAL A 71 -3.97 -0.16 10.56
C VAL A 71 -4.90 -0.41 9.39
N ALA A 72 -6.10 0.15 9.46
CA ALA A 72 -7.00 0.24 8.32
C ALA A 72 -6.66 1.51 7.54
N THR A 73 -6.05 1.34 6.37
CA THR A 73 -5.70 2.49 5.52
C THR A 73 -6.88 2.87 4.63
N GLU A 74 -6.75 4.01 3.96
CA GLU A 74 -7.64 4.42 2.87
C GLU A 74 -6.93 4.30 1.52
N ASP A 75 -5.87 3.49 1.44
CA ASP A 75 -5.19 3.19 0.19
C ASP A 75 -5.94 2.06 -0.52
N LEU A 76 -6.19 2.25 -1.81
CA LEU A 76 -6.76 1.23 -2.68
C LEU A 76 -5.65 0.31 -3.19
N GLY A 77 -5.93 -0.98 -3.22
CA GLY A 77 -4.97 -1.95 -3.70
C GLY A 77 -5.55 -3.33 -3.98
N ARG A 78 -4.66 -4.22 -4.39
CA ARG A 78 -4.93 -5.63 -4.61
C ARG A 78 -3.75 -6.48 -4.14
N LEU A 79 -4.05 -7.70 -3.72
CA LEU A 79 -3.08 -8.66 -3.20
C LEU A 79 -3.01 -9.89 -4.11
N ARG A 80 -1.79 -10.31 -4.44
CA ARG A 80 -1.49 -11.53 -5.18
C ARG A 80 -1.24 -12.71 -4.24
N SER A 81 -1.28 -13.91 -4.80
CA SER A 81 -1.08 -15.16 -4.07
C SER A 81 0.33 -15.36 -3.50
N ASP A 82 1.31 -14.57 -3.95
CA ASP A 82 2.69 -14.56 -3.45
C ASP A 82 2.93 -13.46 -2.39
N ASP A 83 1.86 -12.96 -1.75
CA ASP A 83 1.84 -11.88 -0.75
C ASP A 83 2.34 -10.51 -1.26
N ALA A 84 2.63 -10.38 -2.57
CA ALA A 84 2.90 -9.10 -3.18
C ALA A 84 1.60 -8.31 -3.38
N PHE A 85 1.64 -7.01 -3.13
CA PHE A 85 0.48 -6.14 -3.31
C PHE A 85 0.81 -4.93 -4.17
N GLU A 86 -0.21 -4.34 -4.76
CA GLU A 86 -0.11 -3.13 -5.56
C GLU A 86 -0.98 -2.03 -4.93
N VAL A 87 -0.47 -0.80 -4.98
CA VAL A 87 -1.17 0.40 -4.50
C VAL A 87 -1.67 1.18 -5.72
N LEU A 88 -2.98 1.35 -5.80
CA LEU A 88 -3.69 1.89 -6.97
C LEU A 88 -4.18 3.32 -6.76
N GLY A 89 -4.01 3.88 -5.56
CA GLY A 89 -4.39 5.25 -5.22
C GLY A 89 -5.06 5.33 -3.85
N ARG A 90 -5.80 6.42 -3.62
CA ARG A 90 -6.55 6.70 -2.39
C ARG A 90 -8.05 6.54 -2.63
N MET A 91 -8.78 6.08 -1.62
CA MET A 91 -10.23 5.84 -1.70
C MET A 91 -11.04 7.10 -2.00
N ASP A 92 -10.67 8.24 -1.41
CA ASP A 92 -11.44 9.47 -1.42
C ASP A 92 -11.06 10.42 -2.57
N ASN A 93 -10.16 10.02 -3.49
CA ASN A 93 -9.50 10.95 -4.41
C ASN A 93 -8.96 12.18 -3.65
N SER A 94 -8.44 12.00 -2.42
CA SER A 94 -7.88 13.09 -1.61
C SER A 94 -6.99 13.97 -2.48
N ASP A 95 -7.15 15.29 -2.37
CA ASP A 95 -6.38 16.28 -3.12
C ASP A 95 -4.91 15.87 -3.25
N LEU A 96 -4.30 16.10 -4.41
CA LEU A 96 -2.86 15.95 -4.60
C LEU A 96 -2.14 16.71 -3.48
N ARG A 97 -1.51 15.97 -2.57
CA ARG A 97 -0.72 16.52 -1.46
C ARG A 97 0.72 16.04 -1.58
N GLY A 98 1.65 16.87 -1.12
CA GLY A 98 3.09 16.61 -1.22
C GLY A 98 3.66 16.85 -2.62
N CYS A 99 4.80 16.20 -2.93
CA CYS A 99 5.53 16.39 -4.19
C CYS A 99 4.76 16.00 -5.46
N ASN A 100 3.57 15.39 -5.34
CA ASN A 100 2.68 15.10 -6.46
C ASN A 100 2.10 16.35 -7.15
N LEU A 101 2.20 17.53 -6.51
CA LEU A 101 1.85 18.83 -7.13
C LEU A 101 2.74 19.20 -8.32
N LEU A 102 3.95 18.61 -8.44
CA LEU A 102 4.89 18.91 -9.54
C LEU A 102 4.48 18.32 -10.90
N LEU A 103 3.43 17.50 -10.94
CA LEU A 103 2.93 16.89 -12.18
C LEU A 103 1.79 17.69 -12.84
N GLU A 104 1.18 18.65 -12.14
CA GLU A 104 0.11 19.49 -12.68
C GLU A 104 0.62 20.74 -13.44
N GLU A 105 1.91 21.08 -13.35
CA GLU A 105 2.49 22.21 -14.08
C GLU A 105 2.93 21.88 -15.51
N ARG A 106 2.13 21.09 -16.26
CA ARG A 106 2.39 20.87 -17.69
C ARG A 106 1.16 21.02 -18.57
#